data_AF-A0A1J9P6M9-F1
#
_entry.id   AF-A0A1J9P6M9-F1
#
_cell.length_a   1.000
_cell.length_b   1.000
_cell.length_c   1.000
_cell.angle_alpha   90.00
_cell.angle_beta   90.00
_cell.angle_gamma   90.00
#
_symmetry.space_group_name_H-M   'P 1'
#
loop_
_entity.id
_entity.type
_entity.pdbx_description
1 polymer ?
#
loop_
_entity_poly.entity_id
_entity_poly.type
_entity_poly.pdbx_seq_one_letter_code
_entity_poly.pdbx_strand_id
1 'polypeptide(L)'
;MITEDGGVGFGDADEDRDGNGEESSPALDAINLIRDIIGLPPAKSGELPQLYTPIFLSHGTADEKVSINLVRDMASLLAQKLGIDVTWKEYKDCRHWYKVPEEIDDVLLFLLEKVGMPVQLREEEERSCIKLVKLLFYSQEC
;
A
#
# COMPACT_ATOMS: atom_id res chain seq x y z
N MET A 1 10.65 -48.34 -60.94
CA MET A 1 11.61 -47.22 -60.99
C MET A 1 11.84 -46.81 -59.55
N ILE A 2 12.82 -47.41 -58.86
CA ILE A 2 14.25 -46.98 -58.75
C ILE A 2 14.29 -45.64 -57.95
N THR A 3 14.37 -45.70 -56.60
CA THR A 3 15.55 -45.50 -55.68
C THR A 3 16.11 -44.06 -55.72
N GLU A 4 16.55 -43.37 -54.67
CA GLU A 4 17.48 -43.63 -53.53
C GLU A 4 17.19 -42.59 -52.40
N ASP A 5 17.13 -42.93 -51.11
CA ASP A 5 18.20 -43.09 -50.10
C ASP A 5 18.79 -41.78 -49.53
N GLY A 6 19.00 -41.74 -48.21
CA GLY A 6 19.60 -40.61 -47.49
C GLY A 6 19.14 -40.46 -46.05
N GLY A 7 19.52 -41.42 -45.19
CA GLY A 7 19.37 -41.28 -43.74
C GLY A 7 20.30 -40.24 -43.13
N VAL A 8 19.87 -39.65 -42.00
CA VAL A 8 20.75 -39.18 -40.94
C VAL A 8 20.07 -39.44 -39.60
N GLY A 9 20.65 -40.34 -38.83
CA GLY A 9 20.36 -40.48 -37.40
C GLY A 9 21.19 -39.48 -36.60
N PHE A 10 20.54 -38.84 -35.64
CA PHE A 10 21.12 -38.30 -34.41
C PHE A 10 20.04 -38.63 -33.35
N GLY A 11 20.28 -39.50 -32.38
CA GLY A 11 21.37 -39.41 -31.43
C GLY A 11 20.79 -38.78 -30.17
N ASP A 12 20.32 -39.66 -29.28
CA ASP A 12 20.23 -39.58 -27.83
C ASP A 12 19.58 -38.40 -27.09
N ALA A 13 18.78 -38.82 -26.12
CA ALA A 13 18.26 -38.13 -24.95
C ALA A 13 19.03 -36.88 -24.50
N ASP A 14 18.30 -35.78 -24.41
CA ASP A 14 18.49 -34.77 -23.36
C ASP A 14 17.13 -34.55 -22.67
N GLU A 15 16.79 -35.52 -21.82
CA GLU A 15 15.91 -35.30 -20.68
C GLU A 15 16.74 -34.53 -19.65
N ASP A 16 16.72 -33.20 -19.72
CA ASP A 16 17.36 -32.34 -18.73
C ASP A 16 16.84 -30.90 -18.82
N ARG A 17 15.88 -30.55 -17.96
CA ARG A 17 16.15 -29.66 -16.81
C ARG A 17 14.88 -29.06 -16.21
N ASP A 18 14.63 -29.57 -15.01
CA ASP A 18 14.23 -28.84 -13.81
C ASP A 18 12.85 -28.16 -13.83
N GLY A 19 11.84 -28.99 -13.56
CA GLY A 19 10.61 -28.54 -12.94
C GLY A 19 10.89 -27.95 -11.55
N ASN A 20 11.16 -26.65 -11.49
CA ASN A 20 10.99 -25.84 -10.29
C ASN A 20 10.61 -24.39 -10.67
N GLY A 21 9.64 -24.25 -11.57
CA GLY A 21 8.85 -23.04 -11.59
C GLY A 21 7.88 -23.14 -10.42
N GLU A 22 8.19 -22.47 -9.30
CA GLU A 22 7.18 -22.20 -8.29
C GLU A 22 6.03 -21.48 -8.99
N GLU A 23 4.99 -22.22 -9.37
CA GLU A 23 3.78 -21.66 -9.96
C GLU A 23 3.14 -20.82 -8.86
N SER A 24 3.46 -19.53 -8.86
CA SER A 24 2.92 -18.55 -7.93
C SER A 24 1.40 -18.66 -7.96
N SER A 25 0.79 -18.96 -6.81
CA SER A 25 -0.67 -19.02 -6.76
C SER A 25 -1.24 -17.65 -7.15
N PRO A 26 -2.39 -17.56 -7.83
CA PRO A 26 -3.01 -16.27 -8.17
C PRO A 26 -3.24 -15.35 -6.97
N ALA A 27 -3.43 -15.94 -5.78
CA ALA A 27 -3.51 -15.21 -4.53
C ALA A 27 -2.17 -14.57 -4.13
N LEU A 28 -1.07 -15.28 -4.32
CA LEU A 28 0.28 -14.79 -4.03
C LEU A 28 0.70 -13.68 -5.01
N ASP A 29 0.31 -13.78 -6.28
CA ASP A 29 0.46 -12.70 -7.25
C ASP A 29 -0.32 -11.44 -6.83
N ALA A 30 -1.59 -11.61 -6.44
CA ALA A 30 -2.41 -10.49 -5.96
C ALA A 30 -1.82 -9.84 -4.70
N ILE A 31 -1.29 -10.63 -3.78
CA ILE A 31 -0.60 -10.14 -2.58
C ILE A 31 0.67 -9.38 -2.97
N ASN A 32 1.49 -9.93 -3.87
CA ASN A 32 2.72 -9.29 -4.31
C ASN A 32 2.47 -8.00 -5.09
N LEU A 33 1.38 -7.93 -5.86
CA LEU A 33 0.92 -6.69 -6.48
C LEU A 33 0.58 -5.62 -5.43
N ILE A 34 -0.19 -5.99 -4.40
CA ILE A 34 -0.53 -5.05 -3.32
C ILE A 34 0.74 -4.60 -2.59
N ARG A 35 1.66 -5.52 -2.31
CA ARG A 35 2.95 -5.24 -1.65
C ARG A 35 3.80 -4.27 -2.46
N ASP A 36 3.85 -4.43 -3.77
CA ASP A 36 4.54 -3.49 -4.67
C ASP A 36 3.93 -2.09 -4.61
N ILE A 37 2.60 -1.98 -4.68
CA ILE A 37 1.87 -0.70 -4.59
C ILE A 37 2.19 0.03 -3.28
N ILE A 38 2.33 -0.70 -2.17
CA ILE A 38 2.63 -0.12 -0.84
C ILE A 38 4.13 -0.10 -0.51
N GLY A 39 5.01 -0.38 -1.48
CA GLY A 39 6.47 -0.27 -1.32
C GLY A 39 7.10 -1.33 -0.40
N LEU A 40 6.49 -2.52 -0.30
CA LEU A 40 6.99 -3.65 0.48
C LEU A 40 7.63 -4.72 -0.41
N PRO A 41 8.65 -5.44 0.09
CA PRO A 41 9.27 -6.54 -0.66
C PRO A 41 8.25 -7.68 -0.89
N PRO A 42 8.35 -8.42 -2.01
CA PRO A 42 7.43 -9.51 -2.34
C PRO A 42 7.47 -10.61 -1.26
N ALA A 43 6.30 -11.17 -0.97
CA ALA A 43 6.13 -12.31 -0.10
C ALA A 43 6.51 -13.61 -0.83
N LYS A 44 7.05 -14.58 -0.07
CA LYS A 44 7.35 -15.93 -0.54
C LYS A 44 6.18 -16.87 -0.28
N SER A 45 6.09 -17.96 -1.05
CA SER A 45 5.04 -18.97 -0.86
C SER A 45 5.13 -19.60 0.54
N GLY A 46 4.01 -19.64 1.26
CA GLY A 46 3.92 -20.17 2.63
C GLY A 46 4.21 -19.16 3.75
N GLU A 47 4.82 -18.02 3.45
CA GLU A 47 4.99 -16.90 4.38
C GLU A 47 4.06 -15.77 3.94
N LEU A 48 2.81 -15.77 4.38
CA LEU A 48 2.04 -14.52 4.38
C LEU A 48 2.61 -13.68 5.52
N PRO A 49 3.46 -12.67 5.26
CA PRO A 49 4.00 -11.85 6.32
C PRO A 49 2.81 -11.05 6.81
N GLN A 50 2.38 -11.29 8.05
CA GLN A 50 1.39 -10.47 8.70
C GLN A 50 1.89 -9.02 8.59
N LEU A 51 1.10 -8.18 7.93
CA LEU A 51 1.41 -6.78 7.76
C LEU A 51 1.15 -6.09 9.10
N TYR A 52 2.17 -6.07 9.96
CA TYR A 52 2.09 -5.50 11.31
C TYR A 52 2.15 -3.97 11.34
N THR A 53 2.57 -3.34 10.24
CA THR A 53 2.67 -1.88 10.18
C THR A 53 1.26 -1.30 10.18
N PRO A 54 0.86 -0.55 11.23
CA PRO A 54 -0.44 0.09 11.25
C PRO A 54 -0.50 1.15 10.15
N ILE A 55 -1.66 1.29 9.50
CA ILE A 55 -1.89 2.23 8.40
C ILE A 55 -2.87 3.30 8.84
N PHE A 56 -2.50 4.56 8.66
CA PHE A 56 -3.44 5.68 8.71
C PHE A 56 -3.87 6.01 7.28
N LEU A 57 -5.17 6.02 7.04
CA LEU A 57 -5.75 6.37 5.75
C LEU A 57 -6.81 7.46 5.98
N SER A 58 -6.71 8.54 5.20
CA SER A 58 -7.63 9.67 5.27
C SER A 58 -8.06 10.14 3.90
N HIS A 59 -9.24 10.76 3.81
CA HIS A 59 -9.69 11.38 2.57
C HIS A 59 -10.68 12.52 2.79
N GLY A 60 -10.65 13.51 1.89
CA GLY A 60 -11.63 14.59 1.82
C GLY A 60 -12.93 14.13 1.15
N THR A 61 -14.10 14.44 1.73
CA THR A 61 -15.39 14.03 1.16
C THR A 61 -15.77 14.76 -0.13
N ALA A 62 -15.13 15.90 -0.40
CA ALA A 62 -15.36 16.74 -1.57
C ALA A 62 -14.22 16.62 -2.61
N ASP A 63 -13.41 15.57 -2.54
CA ASP A 63 -12.40 15.30 -3.57
C ASP A 63 -13.08 14.91 -4.90
N GLU A 64 -13.03 15.82 -5.85
CA GLU A 64 -13.58 15.64 -7.19
C GLU A 64 -12.70 14.76 -8.10
N LYS A 65 -11.42 14.56 -7.74
CA LYS A 65 -10.46 13.78 -8.53
C LYS A 65 -10.48 12.31 -8.15
N VAL A 66 -10.55 12.02 -6.86
CA VAL A 66 -10.55 10.65 -6.35
C VAL A 66 -11.79 10.45 -5.49
N SER A 67 -12.65 9.53 -5.93
CA SER A 67 -13.87 9.20 -5.20
C SER A 67 -13.55 8.62 -3.83
N ILE A 68 -14.20 9.14 -2.79
CA ILE A 68 -14.10 8.63 -1.42
C ILE A 68 -14.47 7.15 -1.31
N ASN A 69 -15.36 6.66 -2.19
CA ASN A 69 -15.77 5.25 -2.17
C ASN A 69 -14.60 4.32 -2.50
N LEU A 70 -13.70 4.72 -3.41
CA LEU A 70 -12.51 3.93 -3.73
C LEU A 70 -11.62 3.75 -2.51
N VAL A 71 -11.46 4.83 -1.73
CA VAL A 71 -10.62 4.82 -0.53
C VAL A 71 -11.29 4.03 0.61
N ARG A 72 -12.62 4.11 0.75
CA ARG A 72 -13.40 3.28 1.70
C ARG A 72 -13.30 1.79 1.39
N ASP A 73 -13.39 1.43 0.11
CA ASP A 73 -13.26 0.05 -0.35
C ASP A 73 -11.84 -0.47 -0.06
N MET A 74 -10.81 0.35 -0.30
CA MET A 74 -9.43 0.03 0.04
C MET A 74 -9.23 -0.14 1.55
N ALA A 75 -9.78 0.76 2.38
CA ALA A 75 -9.72 0.65 3.84
C ALA A 75 -10.34 -0.67 4.32
N SER A 76 -11.50 -1.02 3.75
CA SER A 76 -12.21 -2.26 4.07
C SER A 76 -11.43 -3.49 3.63
N LEU A 77 -10.79 -3.46 2.47
CA LEU A 77 -9.93 -4.54 1.98
C LEU A 77 -8.72 -4.74 2.91
N LEU A 78 -7.99 -3.67 3.21
CA LEU A 78 -6.79 -3.72 4.07
C LEU A 78 -7.14 -4.25 5.48
N ALA A 79 -8.21 -3.75 6.09
CA ALA A 79 -8.62 -4.18 7.42
C ALA A 79 -9.21 -5.60 7.43
N GLN A 80 -10.19 -5.87 6.57
CA GLN A 80 -11.00 -7.09 6.67
C GLN A 80 -10.42 -8.28 5.92
N LYS A 81 -9.68 -8.05 4.82
CA LYS A 81 -9.12 -9.13 3.99
C LYS A 81 -7.66 -9.39 4.29
N LEU A 82 -6.90 -8.35 4.62
CA LEU A 82 -5.47 -8.46 4.92
C LEU A 82 -5.16 -8.42 6.42
N GLY A 83 -6.15 -8.15 7.27
CA GLY A 83 -5.99 -8.17 8.74
C GLY A 83 -5.07 -7.07 9.27
N ILE A 84 -4.93 -5.98 8.54
CA ILE A 84 -4.06 -4.85 8.90
C ILE A 84 -4.78 -3.95 9.90
N ASP A 85 -4.04 -3.40 10.87
CA ASP A 85 -4.54 -2.34 11.74
C ASP A 85 -4.65 -1.04 10.94
N VAL A 86 -5.87 -0.71 10.48
CA VAL A 86 -6.14 0.48 9.67
C VAL A 86 -6.97 1.47 10.49
N THR A 87 -6.47 2.69 10.60
CA THR A 87 -7.22 3.85 11.09
C THR A 87 -7.73 4.64 9.89
N TRP A 88 -9.06 4.68 9.71
CA TRP A 88 -9.72 5.39 8.61
C TRP A 88 -10.41 6.67 9.10
N LYS A 89 -10.14 7.81 8.46
CA LYS A 89 -10.77 9.11 8.77
C LYS A 89 -11.27 9.81 7.51
N GLU A 90 -12.41 10.47 7.63
CA GLU A 90 -13.01 11.25 6.54
C GLU A 90 -13.20 12.70 6.97
N TYR A 91 -12.81 13.62 6.09
CA TYR A 91 -12.88 15.04 6.38
C TYR A 91 -13.94 15.73 5.51
N LYS A 92 -15.02 16.15 6.17
CA LYS A 92 -16.12 16.88 5.52
C LYS A 92 -15.64 18.17 4.88
N ASP A 93 -16.21 18.43 3.71
CA ASP A 93 -16.00 19.62 2.86
C ASP A 93 -14.56 19.81 2.41
N CYS A 94 -13.70 18.81 2.63
CA CYS A 94 -12.32 18.86 2.19
C CYS A 94 -12.19 18.23 0.81
N ARG A 95 -11.50 18.94 -0.09
CA ARG A 95 -11.21 18.48 -1.45
C ARG A 95 -9.99 17.56 -1.43
N HIS A 96 -9.23 17.54 -2.52
CA HIS A 96 -8.05 16.69 -2.72
C HIS A 96 -6.84 16.99 -1.81
N TRP A 97 -6.95 17.92 -0.87
CA TRP A 97 -5.85 18.31 0.02
C TRP A 97 -6.09 17.81 1.44
N TYR A 98 -5.14 18.03 2.34
CA TYR A 98 -5.27 17.65 3.73
C TYR A 98 -5.98 18.76 4.55
N LYS A 99 -6.75 18.35 5.57
CA LYS A 99 -7.50 19.27 6.43
C LYS A 99 -6.65 19.77 7.61
N VAL A 100 -6.49 21.08 7.74
CA VAL A 100 -5.77 21.70 8.86
C VAL A 100 -6.75 22.45 9.75
N PRO A 101 -6.72 22.27 11.08
CA PRO A 101 -5.79 21.44 11.86
C PRO A 101 -6.15 19.95 11.96
N GLU A 102 -7.39 19.57 11.66
CA GLU A 102 -7.98 18.30 12.12
C GLU A 102 -7.24 17.05 11.63
N GLU A 103 -6.86 16.99 10.34
CA GLU A 103 -6.17 15.83 9.79
C GLU A 103 -4.75 15.71 10.30
N ILE A 104 -4.07 16.84 10.50
CA ILE A 104 -2.72 16.86 11.05
C ILE A 104 -2.74 16.39 12.50
N ASP A 105 -3.71 16.83 13.30
CA ASP A 105 -3.86 16.41 14.69
C ASP A 105 -4.16 14.90 14.78
N ASP A 106 -5.03 14.38 13.91
CA ASP A 106 -5.33 12.94 13.83
C ASP A 106 -4.10 12.10 13.42
N VAL A 107 -3.26 12.59 12.50
CA VAL A 107 -1.99 11.93 12.13
C VAL A 107 -1.02 11.91 13.30
N LEU A 108 -0.88 13.02 14.04
CA LEU A 108 -0.01 13.09 15.21
C LEU A 108 -0.48 12.13 16.31
N LEU A 109 -1.79 12.07 16.55
CA LEU A 109 -2.38 11.14 17.52
C LEU A 109 -2.13 9.69 17.11
N PHE A 110 -2.32 9.35 15.83
CA PHE A 110 -2.03 8.03 15.31
C PHE A 110 -0.55 7.63 15.50
N LEU A 111 0.39 8.53 15.19
CA LEU A 111 1.82 8.27 15.37
C LEU A 111 2.18 8.06 16.85
N LEU A 112 1.55 8.80 17.76
CA LEU A 112 1.75 8.66 19.19
C LEU A 112 1.19 7.32 19.70
N GLU A 113 -0.06 7.00 19.36
CA GLU A 113 -0.79 5.85 19.92
C GLU A 113 -0.39 4.51 19.29
N LYS A 114 -0.17 4.49 17.96
CA LYS A 114 0.03 3.25 17.20
C LYS A 114 1.49 2.95 16.90
N VAL A 115 2.31 3.98 16.75
CA VAL A 115 3.73 3.84 16.41
C VAL A 115 4.63 4.08 17.63
N GLY A 116 4.10 4.70 18.70
CA GLY A 116 4.89 5.04 19.90
C GLY A 116 5.92 6.13 19.63
N MET A 117 5.68 6.98 18.61
CA MET A 117 6.59 8.08 18.29
C MET A 117 6.50 9.15 19.39
N PRO A 118 7.62 9.62 19.96
CA PRO A 118 7.60 10.70 20.94
C PRO A 118 7.28 12.02 20.23
N VAL A 119 5.98 12.30 20.08
CA VAL A 119 5.50 13.58 19.55
C VAL A 119 5.51 14.60 20.69
N GLN A 120 6.36 15.61 20.58
CA GLN A 120 6.36 16.75 21.51
C GLN A 120 5.17 17.66 21.18
N LEU A 121 4.01 17.37 21.77
CA LEU A 121 2.89 18.30 21.80
C LEU A 121 3.26 19.43 22.76
N ARG A 122 3.65 20.59 22.21
CA ARG A 122 3.89 21.79 23.02
C ARG A 122 2.55 22.43 23.37
N GLU A 123 2.30 22.60 24.67
CA GLU A 123 1.14 23.30 25.20
C GLU A 123 1.04 24.74 24.67
N GLU A 124 -0.17 25.27 24.78
CA GLU A 124 -0.92 26.13 23.86
C GLU A 124 -0.32 27.51 23.48
N GLU A 125 0.81 27.97 24.03
CA GLU A 125 1.30 29.33 23.75
C GLU A 125 2.18 29.46 22.49
N GLU A 126 2.81 28.38 22.02
CA GLU A 126 3.46 28.39 20.71
C GLU A 126 3.21 27.09 19.95
N ARG A 127 2.02 27.05 19.33
CA ARG A 127 1.72 26.33 18.07
C ARG A 127 2.80 26.58 17.02
N SER A 128 4.02 26.10 17.22
CA SER A 128 5.18 26.39 16.37
C SER A 128 5.30 25.36 15.24
N CYS A 129 4.90 24.10 15.47
CA CYS A 129 4.70 23.13 14.39
C CYS A 129 3.47 23.49 13.54
N ILE A 130 2.36 23.88 14.18
CA ILE A 130 1.16 24.35 13.48
C ILE A 130 1.39 25.73 12.82
N LYS A 131 2.20 26.64 13.39
CA LYS A 131 2.60 27.89 12.71
C LYS A 131 3.47 27.59 11.52
N LEU A 132 4.42 26.64 11.56
CA LEU A 132 5.22 26.29 10.40
C LEU A 132 4.37 25.72 9.27
N VAL A 133 3.45 24.80 9.56
CA VAL A 133 2.52 24.26 8.56
C VAL A 133 1.55 25.34 8.10
N LYS A 134 0.95 26.15 8.99
CA LYS A 134 0.11 27.28 8.60
C LYS A 134 0.86 28.31 7.75
N LEU A 135 2.11 28.68 8.08
CA LEU A 135 2.87 29.66 7.31
C LEU A 135 3.27 29.13 5.93
N LEU A 136 3.52 27.81 5.81
CA LEU A 136 3.90 27.18 4.55
C LEU A 136 2.70 26.85 3.66
N PHE A 137 1.50 26.67 4.23
CA PHE A 137 0.34 26.13 3.51
C PHE A 137 -0.94 26.96 3.62
N TYR A 138 -0.88 28.20 4.14
CA TYR A 138 -1.99 29.15 4.32
C TYR A 138 -2.85 29.41 3.06
N SER A 139 -2.37 29.05 1.87
CA SER A 139 -3.06 29.35 0.61
C SER A 139 -3.76 28.14 -0.04
N GLN A 140 -3.69 26.95 0.56
CA GLN A 140 -4.19 25.70 -0.04
C GLN A 140 -5.23 25.02 0.86
N GLU A 141 -6.00 25.82 1.60
CA GLU A 141 -7.04 25.32 2.48
C GLU A 141 -8.15 24.61 1.66
N CYS A 142 -8.60 23.48 2.19
CA CYS A 142 -10.02 23.14 2.11
C CYS A 142 -10.80 24.32 2.71
#